data_AF-A0A8K1FXF0-F1
#
_entry.id   AF-A0A8K1FXF0-F1
#
_cell.length_a   1.000
_cell.length_b   1.000
_cell.length_c   1.000
_cell.angle_alpha   90.00
_cell.angle_beta   90.00
_cell.angle_gamma   90.00
#
_symmetry.space_group_name_H-M   'P 1'
#
loop_
_entity.id
_entity.type
_entity.pdbx_description
1 polymer ?
#
loop_
_entity_poly.entity_id
_entity_poly.type
_entity_poly.pdbx_seq_one_letter_code
_entity_poly.pdbx_strand_id
1 'polypeptide(L)'
;MTETRLQIAEQLIQEQLDAGHIRPSVSPWNTPIFVILKKSVMGVPVEIKTNNSPVYVGQRVARFMQKGGMKHTTGIPHSPTGQAIVERANRTLKEYLAKQKQTDGIDVVSRLSKVLFTLNYLRLAEGQEEPAVMIHQQAVKEGRPQAIPGLYVYYKNMRTGEWQGPSQVLFNGRGYMCVSTEAGPVWVPSRFTRACPPARIPSDSENNLDNNNLPGRPSDDPEPDQN
;
A
#
# COMPACT_ATOMS: atom_id res chain seq x y z
N MET A 1 -0.28 -15.83 -40.57
CA MET A 1 -0.31 -14.54 -39.82
C MET A 1 0.34 -14.64 -38.41
N THR A 2 1.21 -15.61 -38.15
CA THR A 2 1.74 -15.91 -36.80
C THR A 2 3.26 -15.74 -36.69
N GLU A 3 4.02 -16.01 -37.75
CA GLU A 3 5.49 -15.88 -37.77
C GLU A 3 5.99 -14.45 -37.51
N THR A 4 5.31 -13.44 -38.06
CA THR A 4 5.77 -12.05 -37.95
C THR A 4 5.71 -11.53 -36.52
N ARG A 5 4.70 -11.93 -35.73
CA ARG A 5 4.56 -11.49 -34.33
C ARG A 5 5.55 -12.20 -33.41
N LEU A 6 5.89 -13.45 -33.72
CA LEU A 6 6.90 -14.21 -32.99
C LEU A 6 8.30 -13.60 -33.20
N GLN A 7 8.64 -13.28 -34.44
CA GLN A 7 9.92 -12.63 -34.76
C GLN A 7 10.05 -11.25 -34.10
N ILE A 8 8.98 -10.46 -34.08
CA ILE A 8 8.96 -9.17 -33.37
C ILE A 8 9.15 -9.36 -31.87
N ALA A 9 8.51 -10.38 -31.28
CA ALA A 9 8.65 -10.68 -29.86
C ALA A 9 10.08 -11.13 -29.51
N GLU A 10 10.69 -11.98 -30.32
CA GLU A 10 12.08 -12.42 -30.17
C GLU A 10 13.06 -11.25 -30.26
N GLN A 11 12.85 -10.35 -31.23
CA GLN A 11 13.68 -9.17 -31.43
C GLN A 11 13.59 -8.21 -30.22
N LEU A 12 12.39 -8.02 -29.66
CA LEU A 12 12.19 -7.18 -28.48
C LEU A 12 12.85 -7.79 -27.24
N ILE A 13 12.75 -9.12 -27.07
CA ILE A 13 13.41 -9.83 -25.98
C ILE A 13 14.94 -9.67 -26.10
N GLN A 14 15.48 -9.78 -27.30
CA GLN A 14 16.92 -9.62 -27.53
C GLN A 14 17.39 -8.19 -27.23
N GLU A 15 16.64 -7.17 -27.66
CA GLU A 15 16.95 -5.77 -27.34
C GLU A 15 16.98 -5.52 -25.82
N GLN A 16 16.04 -6.11 -25.07
CA GLN A 16 16.02 -6.00 -23.61
C GLN A 16 17.14 -6.81 -22.93
N LEU A 17 17.61 -7.90 -23.54
CA LEU A 17 18.78 -8.66 -23.08
C LEU A 17 20.07 -7.85 -23.25
N ASP A 18 20.26 -7.23 -24.42
CA ASP A 18 21.46 -6.47 -24.77
C ASP A 18 21.54 -5.16 -23.96
N ALA A 19 20.40 -4.53 -23.66
CA ALA A 19 20.31 -3.39 -22.75
C ALA A 19 20.53 -3.77 -21.26
N GLY A 20 20.66 -5.07 -20.95
CA GLY A 20 20.84 -5.57 -19.59
C GLY A 20 19.60 -5.41 -18.68
N HIS A 21 18.44 -5.12 -19.26
CA HIS A 21 17.17 -4.99 -18.54
C HIS A 21 16.62 -6.35 -18.11
N ILE A 22 16.87 -7.40 -18.91
CA ILE A 22 16.56 -8.78 -18.59
C ILE A 22 17.81 -9.65 -18.71
N ARG A 23 17.82 -10.80 -18.04
CA ARG A 23 18.94 -11.75 -18.07
C ARG A 23 18.41 -13.17 -18.02
N PRO A 24 18.97 -14.11 -18.81
CA PRO A 24 18.51 -15.50 -18.80
C PRO A 24 18.70 -16.10 -17.40
N SER A 25 17.71 -16.85 -16.92
CA SER A 25 17.76 -17.50 -15.62
C SER A 25 17.40 -18.98 -15.77
N VAL A 26 18.34 -19.85 -15.48
CA VAL A 26 18.12 -21.29 -15.33
C VAL A 26 17.88 -21.60 -13.86
N SER A 27 16.69 -21.26 -13.36
CA SER A 27 16.26 -21.74 -12.04
C SER A 27 15.71 -23.17 -12.22
N PRO A 28 16.20 -24.16 -11.46
CA PRO A 28 15.61 -25.51 -11.42
C PRO A 28 14.13 -25.52 -11.01
N TRP A 29 13.62 -24.40 -10.50
CA TRP A 29 12.33 -24.28 -9.84
C TRP A 29 11.35 -23.33 -10.54
N ASN A 30 11.62 -22.88 -11.76
CA ASN A 30 10.73 -21.98 -12.51
C ASN A 30 10.25 -20.76 -11.66
N THR A 31 11.21 -20.05 -11.05
CA THR A 31 10.97 -18.99 -10.05
C THR A 31 10.85 -17.62 -10.73
N PRO A 32 9.88 -16.76 -10.33
CA PRO A 32 9.43 -15.64 -11.16
C PRO A 32 10.45 -14.52 -11.35
N ILE A 33 10.43 -13.97 -12.57
CA ILE A 33 11.06 -12.70 -12.96
C ILE A 33 10.23 -11.58 -12.32
N PHE A 34 10.82 -10.82 -11.39
CA PHE A 34 10.17 -9.62 -10.87
C PHE A 34 10.32 -8.49 -11.88
N VAL A 35 9.23 -8.14 -12.57
CA VAL A 35 9.11 -6.90 -13.32
C VAL A 35 8.09 -6.01 -12.61
N ILE A 36 8.56 -5.15 -11.69
CA ILE A 36 7.76 -3.99 -11.30
C ILE A 36 7.96 -2.97 -12.41
N LEU A 37 7.03 -2.91 -13.36
CA LEU A 37 7.04 -1.86 -14.35
C LEU A 37 6.96 -0.53 -13.61
N LYS A 38 7.88 0.40 -13.91
CA LYS A 38 7.88 1.76 -13.36
C LYS A 38 6.55 2.51 -13.64
N LYS A 39 5.76 2.02 -14.60
CA LYS A 39 4.39 2.44 -14.95
C LYS A 39 3.30 1.41 -14.57
N SER A 40 3.51 0.60 -13.54
CA SER A 40 2.48 -0.31 -13.04
C SER A 40 1.27 0.48 -12.54
N VAL A 41 0.06 -0.04 -12.76
CA VAL A 41 -1.22 0.53 -12.29
C VAL A 41 -1.19 0.85 -10.78
N MET A 42 -0.39 0.10 -10.01
CA MET A 42 -0.26 0.24 -8.56
C MET A 42 0.86 1.20 -8.12
N GLY A 43 1.73 1.65 -9.04
CA GLY A 43 2.95 2.40 -8.72
C GLY A 43 4.07 1.54 -8.12
N VAL A 44 5.10 2.21 -7.58
CA VAL A 44 6.19 1.58 -6.84
C VAL A 44 5.91 1.74 -5.34
N PRO A 45 5.80 0.65 -4.57
CA PRO A 45 5.54 0.73 -3.14
C PRO A 45 6.76 1.26 -2.37
N VAL A 46 6.54 1.87 -1.19
CA VAL A 46 7.64 2.30 -0.31
C VAL A 46 8.19 1.10 0.50
N GLU A 47 7.32 0.18 0.88
CA GLU A 47 7.67 -1.02 1.64
C GLU A 47 6.92 -2.24 1.09
N ILE A 48 7.62 -3.38 0.97
CA ILE A 48 7.05 -4.66 0.58
C ILE A 48 7.29 -5.67 1.71
N LYS A 49 6.23 -6.37 2.10
CA LYS A 49 6.30 -7.46 3.07
C LYS A 49 6.12 -8.82 2.39
N THR A 50 7.07 -9.74 2.57
CA THR A 50 6.99 -11.11 2.03
C THR A 50 7.07 -12.17 3.12
N ASN A 51 6.84 -13.43 2.76
CA ASN A 51 7.17 -14.55 3.66
C ASN A 51 8.69 -14.82 3.67
N ASN A 52 9.13 -15.74 4.53
CA ASN A 52 10.53 -16.15 4.65
C ASN A 52 10.95 -17.23 3.63
N SER A 53 10.24 -17.37 2.51
CA SER A 53 10.66 -18.33 1.49
C SER A 53 12.05 -17.94 0.96
N PRO A 54 12.95 -18.91 0.74
CA PRO A 54 14.29 -18.65 0.17
C PRO A 54 14.27 -17.82 -1.11
N VAL A 55 13.16 -17.88 -1.86
CA VAL A 55 12.92 -17.08 -3.07
C VAL A 55 12.99 -15.58 -2.80
N TYR A 56 12.49 -15.10 -1.66
CA TYR A 56 12.43 -13.68 -1.33
C TYR A 56 13.58 -13.20 -0.45
N VAL A 57 14.27 -14.12 0.24
CA VAL A 57 15.40 -13.80 1.15
C VAL A 57 16.73 -13.66 0.39
N GLY A 58 16.80 -14.13 -0.86
CA GLY A 58 18.05 -14.13 -1.64
C GLY A 58 18.60 -12.75 -1.99
N GLN A 59 19.94 -12.67 -2.13
CA GLN A 59 20.69 -11.42 -2.43
C GLN A 59 20.19 -10.67 -3.68
N ARG A 60 19.68 -11.40 -4.68
CA ARG A 60 19.15 -10.80 -5.92
C ARG A 60 17.92 -9.95 -5.65
N VAL A 61 17.01 -10.43 -4.81
CA VAL A 61 15.79 -9.69 -4.42
C VAL A 61 16.16 -8.50 -3.56
N ALA A 62 17.05 -8.69 -2.57
CA ALA A 62 17.55 -7.58 -1.75
C ALA A 62 18.13 -6.44 -2.61
N ARG A 63 18.97 -6.76 -3.60
CA ARG A 63 19.55 -5.77 -4.52
C ARG A 63 18.48 -5.09 -5.39
N PHE A 64 17.49 -5.83 -5.85
CA PHE A 64 16.37 -5.27 -6.63
C PHE A 64 15.55 -4.28 -5.80
N MET A 65 15.21 -4.65 -4.56
CA MET A 65 14.47 -3.80 -3.64
C MET A 65 15.26 -2.52 -3.31
N GLN A 66 16.55 -2.66 -3.04
CA GLN A 66 17.46 -1.53 -2.81
C GLN A 66 17.51 -0.58 -4.02
N LYS A 67 17.67 -1.11 -5.25
CA LYS A 67 17.68 -0.29 -6.48
C LYS A 67 16.35 0.41 -6.71
N GLY A 68 15.24 -0.21 -6.30
CA GLY A 68 13.90 0.37 -6.37
C GLY A 68 13.55 1.35 -5.25
N GLY A 69 14.44 1.56 -4.26
CA GLY A 69 14.14 2.39 -3.08
C GLY A 69 13.07 1.78 -2.17
N MET A 70 12.84 0.46 -2.26
CA MET A 70 11.81 -0.25 -1.52
C MET A 70 12.40 -0.86 -0.27
N LYS A 71 11.79 -0.58 0.89
CA LYS A 71 12.08 -1.32 2.12
C LYS A 71 11.49 -2.72 2.01
N HIS A 72 12.29 -3.74 2.30
CA HIS A 72 11.82 -5.13 2.30
C HIS A 72 11.80 -5.67 3.72
N THR A 73 10.62 -6.12 4.15
CA THR A 73 10.40 -6.72 5.48
C THR A 73 9.91 -8.14 5.31
N THR A 74 10.49 -9.09 6.03
CA THR A 74 10.00 -10.47 6.01
C THR A 74 9.09 -10.76 7.20
N GLY A 75 8.19 -11.73 7.03
CA GLY A 75 7.27 -12.16 8.09
C GLY A 75 7.99 -12.84 9.26
N ILE A 76 7.24 -13.08 10.34
CA ILE A 76 7.73 -13.90 11.46
C ILE A 76 7.90 -15.35 10.97
N PRO A 77 9.06 -16.00 11.19
CA PRO A 77 9.26 -17.40 10.85
C PRO A 77 8.14 -18.29 11.40
N HIS A 78 7.64 -19.21 10.56
CA HIS A 78 6.58 -20.16 10.90
C HIS A 78 5.24 -19.56 11.36
N SER A 79 5.02 -18.26 11.18
CA SER A 79 3.73 -17.62 11.47
C SER A 79 2.99 -17.25 10.16
N PRO A 80 1.82 -17.85 9.88
CA PRO A 80 1.02 -17.50 8.70
C PRO A 80 0.30 -16.16 8.84
N THR A 81 0.20 -15.62 10.05
CA THR A 81 -0.62 -14.45 10.39
C THR A 81 -0.27 -13.20 9.56
N GLY A 82 1.00 -13.06 9.17
CA GLY A 82 1.47 -11.94 8.34
C GLY A 82 1.09 -12.01 6.86
N GLN A 83 0.51 -13.11 6.37
CA GLN A 83 0.21 -13.37 4.95
C GLN A 83 -1.28 -13.52 4.65
N ALA A 84 -2.14 -13.43 5.67
CA ALA A 84 -3.59 -13.64 5.56
C ALA A 84 -4.29 -12.72 4.53
N ILE A 85 -3.72 -11.54 4.22
CA ILE A 85 -4.28 -10.64 3.19
C ILE A 85 -4.08 -11.26 1.81
N VAL A 86 -2.86 -11.68 1.49
CA VAL A 86 -2.51 -12.29 0.19
C VAL A 86 -3.22 -13.63 0.02
N GLU A 87 -3.32 -14.44 1.07
CA GLU A 87 -4.04 -15.72 1.02
C GLU A 87 -5.53 -15.53 0.71
N ARG A 88 -6.18 -14.55 1.35
CA ARG A 88 -7.58 -14.20 1.05
C ARG A 88 -7.74 -13.69 -0.38
N ALA A 89 -6.82 -12.84 -0.85
CA ALA A 89 -6.82 -12.35 -2.23
C ALA A 89 -6.69 -13.50 -3.24
N ASN A 90 -5.77 -14.44 -2.98
CA ASN A 90 -5.57 -15.63 -3.80
C ASN A 90 -6.80 -16.54 -3.83
N ARG A 91 -7.49 -16.71 -2.70
CA ARG A 91 -8.75 -17.45 -2.65
C ARG A 91 -9.81 -16.81 -3.53
N THR A 92 -10.03 -15.49 -3.39
CA THR A 92 -10.97 -14.75 -4.25
C THR A 92 -10.59 -14.86 -5.73
N LEU A 93 -9.30 -14.74 -6.07
CA LEU A 93 -8.85 -14.89 -7.45
C LEU A 93 -9.20 -16.27 -8.03
N LYS A 94 -8.94 -17.34 -7.27
CA LYS A 94 -9.27 -18.72 -7.67
C LYS A 94 -10.76 -18.94 -7.83
N GLU A 95 -11.58 -18.40 -6.93
CA GLU A 95 -13.05 -18.46 -7.03
C GLU A 95 -13.55 -17.81 -8.33
N TYR A 96 -13.01 -16.65 -8.71
CA TYR A 96 -13.40 -16.00 -9.96
C TYR A 96 -12.88 -16.74 -11.21
N LEU A 97 -11.68 -17.32 -11.14
CA LEU A 97 -11.18 -18.16 -12.23
C LEU A 97 -12.03 -19.42 -12.44
N ALA A 98 -12.57 -20.00 -11.36
CA ALA A 98 -13.48 -21.14 -11.40
C ALA A 98 -14.87 -20.77 -11.95
N LYS A 99 -15.33 -19.53 -11.72
CA LYS A 99 -16.59 -19.01 -12.28
C LYS A 99 -16.54 -18.74 -13.78
N GLN A 100 -15.34 -18.60 -14.37
CA GLN A 100 -15.22 -18.44 -15.82
C GLN A 100 -15.61 -19.74 -16.53
N LYS A 101 -16.49 -19.66 -17.52
CA LYS A 101 -16.77 -20.80 -18.42
C LYS A 101 -15.44 -21.23 -19.06
N GLN A 102 -15.07 -22.50 -18.88
CA GLN A 102 -14.00 -23.09 -19.67
C GLN A 102 -14.43 -23.02 -21.13
N THR A 103 -13.83 -22.08 -21.84
CA THR A 103 -14.00 -21.89 -23.27
C THR A 103 -12.72 -22.40 -23.88
N ASP A 104 -12.83 -23.45 -24.68
CA ASP A 104 -11.70 -24.04 -25.37
C ASP A 104 -11.01 -22.96 -26.21
N GLY A 105 -9.68 -22.87 -26.08
CA GLY A 105 -8.84 -21.96 -26.87
C GLY A 105 -8.52 -20.59 -26.25
N ILE A 106 -8.99 -20.26 -25.04
CA ILE A 106 -8.56 -19.02 -24.36
C ILE A 106 -7.30 -19.27 -23.54
N ASP A 107 -6.23 -18.53 -23.86
CA ASP A 107 -4.96 -18.54 -23.14
C ASP A 107 -5.11 -18.19 -21.63
N VAL A 108 -4.26 -18.79 -20.79
CA VAL A 108 -4.28 -18.65 -19.33
C VAL A 108 -4.06 -17.19 -18.90
N VAL A 109 -3.18 -16.45 -19.60
CA VAL A 109 -2.92 -15.04 -19.29
C VAL A 109 -4.14 -14.18 -19.62
N SER A 110 -4.83 -14.49 -20.72
CA SER A 110 -6.07 -13.81 -21.09
C SER A 110 -7.19 -14.06 -20.08
N ARG A 111 -7.31 -15.30 -19.57
CA ARG A 111 -8.26 -15.64 -18.50
C ARG A 111 -7.98 -14.87 -17.20
N LEU A 112 -6.71 -14.85 -16.79
CA LEU A 112 -6.26 -14.12 -15.61
C LEU A 112 -6.52 -12.62 -15.75
N SER A 113 -6.20 -12.03 -16.91
CA SER A 113 -6.41 -10.62 -17.20
C SER A 113 -7.89 -10.24 -17.10
N LYS A 114 -8.80 -11.08 -17.62
CA LYS A 114 -10.25 -10.88 -17.47
C LYS A 114 -10.67 -10.86 -15.99
N VAL A 115 -10.20 -11.80 -15.18
CA VAL A 115 -10.52 -11.82 -13.74
C VAL A 115 -9.97 -10.58 -13.03
N LEU A 116 -8.71 -10.21 -13.28
CA LEU A 116 -8.10 -9.04 -12.69
C LEU A 116 -8.85 -7.76 -13.07
N PHE A 117 -9.28 -7.64 -14.33
CA PHE A 117 -10.12 -6.54 -14.77
C PHE A 117 -11.44 -6.50 -14.01
N THR A 118 -12.15 -7.63 -13.92
CA THR A 118 -13.41 -7.70 -13.16
C THR A 118 -13.22 -7.33 -11.69
N LEU A 119 -12.18 -7.84 -11.03
CA LEU A 119 -11.94 -7.60 -9.61
C LEU A 119 -11.56 -6.15 -9.30
N ASN A 120 -10.80 -5.50 -10.19
CA ASN A 120 -10.25 -4.16 -9.93
C ASN A 120 -11.12 -3.02 -10.50
N TYR A 121 -11.83 -3.26 -11.61
CA TYR A 121 -12.57 -2.21 -12.34
C TYR A 121 -14.09 -2.39 -12.30
N LEU A 122 -14.60 -3.61 -12.18
CA LEU A 122 -16.06 -3.86 -12.23
C LEU A 122 -16.68 -4.13 -10.87
N ARG A 123 -15.90 -4.65 -9.92
CA ARG A 123 -16.41 -4.97 -8.59
C ARG A 123 -16.38 -3.74 -7.68
N LEU A 124 -17.55 -3.30 -7.29
CA LEU A 124 -17.74 -2.32 -6.22
C LEU A 124 -17.75 -3.03 -4.86
N ALA A 125 -17.16 -2.41 -3.85
CA ALA A 125 -17.27 -2.88 -2.46
C ALA A 125 -18.60 -2.40 -1.87
N GLU A 126 -19.09 -3.08 -0.84
CA GLU A 126 -20.32 -2.66 -0.14
C GLU A 126 -20.17 -1.22 0.38
N GLY A 127 -21.08 -0.34 -0.06
CA GLY A 127 -21.07 1.08 0.32
C GLY A 127 -20.00 1.93 -0.36
N GLN A 128 -19.39 1.46 -1.45
CA GLN A 128 -18.47 2.24 -2.28
C GLN A 128 -19.05 2.42 -3.69
N GLU A 129 -19.04 3.65 -4.19
CA GLU A 129 -19.54 3.99 -5.54
C GLU A 129 -18.44 3.81 -6.60
N GLU A 130 -17.17 3.85 -6.17
CA GLU A 130 -16.03 3.77 -7.07
C GLU A 130 -15.33 2.40 -7.08
N PRO A 131 -14.73 2.00 -8.21
CA PRO A 131 -13.90 0.80 -8.29
C PRO A 131 -12.63 0.89 -7.44
N ALA A 132 -12.13 -0.26 -7.00
CA ALA A 132 -10.94 -0.37 -6.15
C ALA A 132 -9.69 0.33 -6.73
N VAL A 133 -9.53 0.30 -8.06
CA VAL A 133 -8.40 0.97 -8.72
C VAL A 133 -8.48 2.50 -8.64
N MET A 134 -9.68 3.08 -8.70
CA MET A 134 -9.86 4.53 -8.62
C MET A 134 -9.57 5.02 -7.21
N ILE A 135 -10.13 4.34 -6.20
CA ILE A 135 -9.86 4.60 -4.78
C ILE A 135 -8.35 4.54 -4.49
N HIS A 136 -7.66 3.51 -5.02
CA HIS A 136 -6.20 3.39 -4.86
C HIS A 136 -5.45 4.56 -5.52
N GLN A 137 -5.79 4.90 -6.76
CA GLN A 137 -5.12 5.98 -7.48
C GLN A 137 -5.34 7.35 -6.82
N GLN A 138 -6.53 7.61 -6.30
CA GLN A 138 -6.83 8.81 -5.55
C GLN A 138 -6.00 8.86 -4.26
N ALA A 139 -5.97 7.78 -3.49
CA ALA A 139 -5.16 7.69 -2.27
C ALA A 139 -3.65 7.89 -2.54
N VAL A 140 -3.14 7.37 -3.67
CA VAL A 140 -1.75 7.58 -4.09
C VAL A 140 -1.49 9.04 -4.46
N LYS A 141 -2.42 9.71 -5.16
CA LYS A 141 -2.29 11.14 -5.51
C LYS A 141 -2.31 12.04 -4.27
N GLU A 142 -3.14 11.72 -3.28
CA GLU A 142 -3.30 12.50 -2.05
C GLU A 142 -2.17 12.24 -1.04
N GLY A 143 -1.41 11.15 -1.21
CA GLY A 143 -0.17 10.87 -0.47
C GLY A 143 -0.33 10.51 1.01
N ARG A 144 -1.56 10.53 1.55
CA ARG A 144 -1.89 10.18 2.95
C ARG A 144 -3.28 9.54 3.03
N PRO A 145 -3.54 8.61 3.97
CA PRO A 145 -4.89 8.15 4.22
C PRO A 145 -5.75 9.32 4.71
N GLN A 146 -6.82 9.63 3.97
CA GLN A 146 -7.75 10.69 4.35
C GLN A 146 -8.50 10.26 5.61
N ALA A 147 -8.45 11.10 6.64
CA ALA A 147 -9.19 10.85 7.86
C ALA A 147 -10.69 10.83 7.57
N ILE A 148 -11.41 9.89 8.18
CA ILE A 148 -12.87 9.82 8.07
C ILE A 148 -13.43 11.00 8.86
N PRO A 149 -14.06 11.99 8.20
CA PRO A 149 -14.53 13.20 8.87
C PRO A 149 -15.52 12.87 9.99
N GLY A 150 -15.37 13.52 11.14
CA GLY A 150 -16.27 13.38 12.29
C GLY A 150 -16.20 12.04 13.04
N LEU A 151 -15.34 11.09 12.65
CA LEU A 151 -15.21 9.81 13.33
C LEU A 151 -14.03 9.81 14.31
N TYR A 152 -14.33 9.90 15.60
CA TYR A 152 -13.36 9.85 16.69
C TYR A 152 -13.63 8.66 17.61
N VAL A 153 -12.56 8.02 18.07
CA VAL A 153 -12.63 6.87 18.99
C VAL A 153 -11.60 6.97 20.10
N TYR A 154 -11.97 6.44 21.26
CA TYR A 154 -10.98 6.05 22.27
C TYR A 154 -10.48 4.65 21.94
N TYR A 155 -9.18 4.41 22.05
CA TYR A 155 -8.57 3.11 21.77
C TYR A 155 -7.73 2.63 22.94
N LYS A 156 -7.68 1.31 23.15
CA LYS A 156 -6.83 0.71 24.17
C LYS A 156 -5.43 0.51 23.61
N ASN A 157 -4.43 1.11 24.23
CA ASN A 157 -3.03 0.86 23.92
C ASN A 157 -2.70 -0.59 24.29
N MET A 158 -2.34 -1.40 23.29
CA MET A 158 -2.09 -2.84 23.50
C MET A 158 -0.83 -3.13 24.31
N ARG A 159 0.10 -2.17 24.38
CA ARG A 159 1.36 -2.30 25.12
C ARG A 159 1.20 -1.95 26.60
N THR A 160 0.49 -0.86 26.91
CA THR A 160 0.31 -0.38 28.29
C THR A 160 -1.01 -0.81 28.93
N GLY A 161 -2.02 -1.18 28.12
CA GLY A 161 -3.35 -1.54 28.58
C GLY A 161 -4.26 -0.33 28.87
N GLU A 162 -3.79 0.88 28.66
CA GLU A 162 -4.53 2.12 28.97
C GLU A 162 -5.42 2.56 27.81
N TRP A 163 -6.51 3.26 28.12
CA TRP A 163 -7.35 3.90 27.10
C TRP A 163 -6.77 5.27 26.74
N GLN A 164 -6.59 5.52 25.46
CA GLN A 164 -6.07 6.75 24.88
C GLN A 164 -7.10 7.34 23.90
N GLY A 165 -6.96 8.63 23.60
CA GLY A 165 -7.86 9.38 22.72
C GLY A 165 -8.58 10.52 23.43
N PRO A 166 -9.53 11.19 22.76
CA PRO A 166 -10.14 10.82 21.48
C PRO A 166 -9.18 10.99 20.29
N SER A 167 -9.13 10.00 19.41
CA SER A 167 -8.29 10.03 18.20
C SER A 167 -9.12 9.87 16.94
N GLN A 168 -8.76 10.64 15.91
CA GLN A 168 -9.43 10.61 14.63
C GLN A 168 -9.16 9.28 13.90
N VAL A 169 -10.19 8.72 13.29
CA VAL A 169 -10.09 7.46 12.54
C VAL A 169 -9.63 7.74 11.10
N LEU A 170 -8.55 7.06 10.69
CA LEU A 170 -8.01 7.09 9.32
C LEU A 170 -8.59 5.98 8.45
N PHE A 171 -8.93 4.83 9.04
CA PHE A 171 -9.51 3.71 8.30
C PHE A 171 -10.42 2.88 9.20
N ASN A 172 -11.59 2.50 8.68
CA ASN A 172 -12.54 1.63 9.37
C ASN A 172 -12.71 0.32 8.60
N GLY A 173 -12.09 -0.75 9.09
CA GLY A 173 -12.17 -2.09 8.52
C GLY A 173 -13.07 -3.01 9.32
N ARG A 174 -13.47 -4.13 8.71
CA ARG A 174 -14.21 -5.19 9.43
C ARG A 174 -13.32 -5.84 10.50
N GLY A 175 -13.50 -5.42 11.75
CA GLY A 175 -12.81 -5.96 12.94
C GLY A 175 -11.50 -5.27 13.31
N TYR A 176 -11.10 -4.21 12.60
CA TYR A 176 -9.91 -3.40 12.90
C TYR A 176 -10.10 -1.95 12.42
N MET A 177 -9.42 -1.01 13.08
CA MET A 177 -9.44 0.41 12.74
C MET A 177 -8.01 0.95 12.73
N CYS A 178 -7.77 2.00 11.95
CA CYS A 178 -6.55 2.78 11.99
C CYS A 178 -6.87 4.15 12.60
N VAL A 179 -6.16 4.54 13.66
CA VAL A 179 -6.33 5.83 14.34
C VAL A 179 -5.09 6.70 14.13
N SER A 180 -5.29 8.01 14.04
CA SER A 180 -4.22 9.00 13.98
C SER A 180 -3.72 9.32 15.39
N THR A 181 -2.42 9.17 15.62
CA THR A 181 -1.76 9.52 16.88
C THR A 181 -0.55 10.44 16.60
N GLU A 182 -0.02 11.11 17.62
CA GLU A 182 1.17 11.97 17.48
C GLU A 182 2.40 11.21 16.94
N ALA A 183 2.54 9.93 17.30
CA ALA A 183 3.60 9.06 16.81
C ALA A 183 3.32 8.47 15.42
N GLY A 184 2.16 8.77 14.82
CA GLY A 184 1.72 8.28 13.52
C GLY A 184 0.50 7.34 13.59
N PRO A 185 0.14 6.69 12.47
CA PRO A 185 -1.03 5.83 12.38
C PRO A 185 -0.86 4.53 13.19
N VAL A 186 -1.87 4.18 13.98
CA VAL A 186 -1.89 2.97 14.81
C VAL A 186 -3.06 2.06 14.41
N TRP A 187 -2.75 0.80 14.13
CA TRP A 187 -3.76 -0.23 13.85
C TRP A 187 -4.25 -0.89 15.15
N VAL A 188 -5.56 -0.83 15.40
CA VAL A 188 -6.20 -1.36 16.61
C VAL A 188 -7.36 -2.28 16.26
N PRO A 189 -7.51 -3.47 16.87
CA PRO A 189 -8.71 -4.29 16.71
C PRO A 189 -9.96 -3.55 17.19
N SER A 190 -11.07 -3.61 16.44
CA SER A 190 -12.29 -2.83 16.77
C SER A 190 -12.84 -3.12 18.16
N ARG A 191 -12.66 -4.33 18.69
CA ARG A 191 -13.05 -4.71 20.08
C ARG A 191 -12.34 -3.90 21.17
N PHE A 192 -11.23 -3.25 20.84
CA PHE A 192 -10.45 -2.38 21.72
C PHE A 192 -10.62 -0.89 21.38
N THR A 193 -11.74 -0.56 20.74
CA THR A 193 -12.14 0.83 20.45
C THR A 193 -13.48 1.13 21.10
N ARG A 194 -13.69 2.39 21.46
CA ARG A 194 -14.96 2.93 21.99
C ARG A 194 -15.30 4.20 21.23
N ALA A 195 -16.56 4.33 20.82
CA ALA A 195 -17.02 5.53 20.14
C ALA A 195 -16.83 6.76 21.04
N CYS A 196 -16.33 7.85 20.47
CA CYS A 196 -16.31 9.13 21.16
C CYS A 196 -17.72 9.76 21.10
N PRO A 197 -18.31 10.14 22.25
CA PRO A 197 -19.56 10.89 22.25
C PRO A 197 -19.39 12.21 21.46
N PRO A 198 -20.45 12.71 20.78
CA PRO A 198 -20.38 13.94 19.99
C PRO A 198 -19.90 15.16 20.78
N ALA A 199 -20.29 15.26 22.06
CA ALA A 199 -19.89 16.33 22.97
C ALA A 199 -18.39 16.36 23.31
N ARG A 200 -17.63 15.31 22.97
CA ARG A 200 -16.20 15.18 23.24
C ARG A 200 -15.35 15.13 21.97
N ILE A 201 -15.96 15.38 20.81
CA ILE A 201 -15.22 15.53 19.56
C ILE A 201 -14.47 16.86 19.62
N PRO A 202 -13.14 16.87 19.43
CA PRO A 202 -12.38 18.11 19.35
C PRO A 202 -12.97 18.99 18.24
N SER A 203 -13.33 20.23 18.58
CA SER A 203 -13.76 21.21 17.57
C SER A 203 -12.54 21.67 16.77
N ASP A 204 -12.67 21.80 15.44
CA ASP A 204 -11.59 22.27 14.55
C ASP A 204 -11.03 23.67 14.92
N SER A 205 -11.68 24.36 15.87
CA SER A 205 -11.32 25.67 16.42
C SER A 205 -10.18 25.67 17.46
N GLU A 206 -9.80 24.54 18.07
CA GLU A 206 -8.79 24.55 19.15
C GLU A 206 -7.33 24.45 18.67
N ASN A 207 -7.08 24.13 17.40
CA ASN A 207 -5.70 24.03 16.85
C ASN A 207 -5.12 25.37 16.32
N ASN A 208 -5.82 26.50 16.50
CA ASN A 208 -5.43 27.79 15.91
C ASN A 208 -5.07 28.89 16.93
N LEU A 209 -4.95 28.58 18.22
CA LEU A 209 -4.77 29.61 19.27
C LEU A 209 -3.36 29.78 19.85
N ASP A 210 -2.35 28.99 19.46
CA ASP A 210 -1.02 29.08 20.10
C ASP A 210 0.10 29.69 19.23
N ASN A 211 -0.19 30.24 18.03
CA ASN A 211 0.84 30.81 17.15
C ASN A 211 1.02 32.33 17.19
N ASN A 212 0.33 33.07 18.07
CA ASN A 212 0.38 34.54 18.08
C ASN A 212 0.88 35.19 19.38
N ASN A 213 1.52 34.45 20.29
CA ASN A 213 2.17 35.06 21.46
C ASN A 213 3.62 34.60 21.62
N LEU A 214 4.51 35.19 20.82
CA LEU A 214 5.93 35.33 21.14
C LEU A 214 6.21 36.82 21.34
N PRO A 215 6.63 37.28 22.54
CA PRO A 215 7.04 38.67 22.72
C PRO A 215 8.32 38.91 21.93
N GLY A 216 8.29 39.97 21.11
CA GLY A 216 9.39 40.38 20.23
C GLY A 216 10.72 40.50 20.96
N ARG A 217 11.76 39.91 20.36
CA ARG A 217 13.16 40.09 20.75
C ARG A 217 13.62 41.48 20.26
N PRO A 218 14.27 42.32 21.09
CA PRO A 218 14.82 43.58 20.61
C PRO A 218 16.02 43.30 19.70
N SER A 219 16.00 43.90 18.52
CA SER A 219 17.13 43.99 17.60
C SER A 219 18.00 45.20 17.98
N ASP A 220 19.16 44.93 18.59
CA ASP A 220 20.26 45.87 18.72
C ASP A 220 21.42 45.34 17.87
N ASP A 221 21.72 46.03 16.77
CA ASP A 221 23.06 46.10 16.17
C ASP A 221 23.29 47.55 15.68
N PRO A 222 24.52 48.09 15.78
CA PRO A 222 24.74 49.54 15.74
C PRO A 222 25.12 50.07 14.35
N GLU A 223 24.65 51.27 14.01
CA GLU A 223 25.18 52.08 12.91
C GLU A 223 26.51 52.75 13.33
N PRO A 224 27.50 52.88 12.42
CA PRO A 224 28.71 53.64 12.69
C PRO A 224 28.53 55.10 12.26
N ASP A 225 28.70 56.02 13.21
CA ASP A 225 28.74 57.46 12.92
C ASP A 225 30.05 57.85 12.20
N GLN A 226 29.88 58.65 11.16
CA GLN A 226 30.91 59.38 10.45
C GLN A 226 31.30 60.64 11.25
N ASN A 227 32.55 60.72 11.70
CA ASN A 227 33.42 61.91 11.64
C ASN A 227 34.81 61.62 12.22
#